data_AF-A0A0B6F090-F1
#
_entry.id   AF-A0A0B6F090-F1
#
_cell.length_a   1.000
_cell.length_b   1.000
_cell.length_c   1.000
_cell.angle_alpha   90.00
_cell.angle_beta   90.00
_cell.angle_gamma   90.00
#
_symmetry.space_group_name_H-M   'P 1'
#
loop_
_entity.id
_entity.type
_entity.pdbx_description
1 polymer ?
#
loop_
_entity_poly.entity_id
_entity_poly.type
_entity_poly.pdbx_seq_one_letter_code
_entity_poly.pdbx_strand_id
1 'polypeptide(L)'
;MSQTAPQKPVKTPAVLSARRVRKVMERLAGTLEKNEMGLPTVRIPGGYMSIDVNEEMGGLAILGFWGGSVRFDPDRQPLRMDVNDFNGGGISGNVVAEACGSSAQHSHLRVYAAPYLPSTATNSQLKSIISGYAKSLSAVFARFDEHFPDEPSRPMRGAGLKPVPAHYFSEVYEVSAVGLWRVHQRATRLAMIGHPVHVVNHGDGTVSIIIDDHTITVQAAQDGSDDIELRLVTPSGRCMCDFDALVRWAEFKNDVQYAYSARIEAVHHDAEEDLVFVAAARIPTAWGYTDAQLDHQLSTLVSQLIWAGEEFYTTFNPDRFKRYVDRAA
;
A
#
# COMPACT_ATOMS: atom_id res chain seq x y z
N MET A 1 28.75 -16.80 -40.04
CA MET A 1 27.38 -17.15 -39.58
C MET A 1 27.43 -17.25 -38.06
N SER A 2 26.90 -16.24 -37.36
CA SER A 2 26.88 -16.25 -35.89
C SER A 2 25.78 -17.21 -35.44
N GLN A 3 26.16 -18.35 -34.86
CA GLN A 3 25.21 -19.27 -34.25
C GLN A 3 24.66 -18.60 -32.99
N THR A 4 23.44 -18.10 -33.07
CA THR A 4 22.66 -17.73 -31.89
C THR A 4 22.49 -18.97 -31.03
N ALA A 5 23.07 -18.94 -29.83
CA ALA A 5 22.89 -19.99 -28.84
C ALA A 5 21.38 -20.24 -28.62
N PRO A 6 20.94 -21.49 -28.43
CA PRO A 6 19.52 -21.78 -28.21
C PRO A 6 19.04 -21.04 -26.96
N GLN A 7 18.09 -20.13 -27.13
CA GLN A 7 17.42 -19.45 -26.02
C GLN A 7 16.81 -20.52 -25.11
N LYS A 8 17.29 -20.60 -23.86
CA LYS A 8 16.68 -21.47 -22.85
C LYS A 8 15.23 -21.01 -22.64
N PRO A 9 14.26 -21.93 -22.54
CA PRO A 9 12.88 -21.55 -22.30
C PRO A 9 12.75 -20.85 -20.94
N VAL A 10 12.07 -19.70 -20.96
CA VAL A 10 11.73 -18.93 -19.77
C VAL A 10 10.87 -19.78 -18.85
N LYS A 11 11.18 -19.78 -17.54
CA LYS A 11 10.39 -20.49 -16.54
C LYS A 11 9.35 -19.57 -15.93
N THR A 12 8.16 -20.09 -15.68
CA THR A 12 7.12 -19.37 -14.94
C THR A 12 7.36 -19.49 -13.43
N PRO A 13 7.32 -18.38 -12.67
CA PRO A 13 7.31 -18.42 -11.22
C PRO A 13 6.16 -19.29 -10.68
N ALA A 14 6.40 -20.00 -9.58
CA ALA A 14 5.38 -20.87 -9.00
C ALA A 14 4.29 -20.06 -8.29
N VAL A 15 3.07 -20.61 -8.28
CA VAL A 15 1.91 -20.04 -7.58
C VAL A 15 2.19 -19.91 -6.08
N LEU A 16 1.63 -18.86 -5.48
CA LEU A 16 1.66 -18.62 -4.05
C LEU A 16 0.71 -19.60 -3.33
N SER A 17 1.11 -20.05 -2.15
CA SER A 17 0.23 -20.78 -1.25
C SER A 17 0.64 -20.50 0.19
N ALA A 18 -0.32 -20.50 1.10
CA ALA A 18 -0.06 -20.25 2.53
C ALA A 18 1.05 -21.17 3.06
N ARG A 19 1.05 -22.46 2.66
CA ARG A 19 2.11 -23.42 3.00
C ARG A 19 3.49 -22.97 2.53
N ARG A 20 3.59 -22.48 1.30
CA ARG A 20 4.86 -22.07 0.71
C ARG A 20 5.39 -20.77 1.33
N VAL A 21 4.51 -19.80 1.55
CA VAL A 21 4.83 -18.54 2.24
C VAL A 21 5.34 -18.84 3.66
N ARG A 22 4.57 -19.63 4.43
CA ARG A 22 4.95 -20.05 5.79
C ARG A 22 6.33 -20.72 5.84
N LYS A 23 6.61 -21.65 4.92
CA LYS A 23 7.92 -22.32 4.85
C LYS A 23 9.07 -21.35 4.58
N VAL A 24 8.85 -20.29 3.80
CA VAL A 24 9.88 -19.27 3.56
C VAL A 24 10.04 -18.37 4.79
N MET A 25 8.94 -17.98 5.44
CA MET A 25 8.98 -17.25 6.71
C MET A 25 9.76 -18.03 7.77
N GLU A 26 9.46 -19.32 7.98
CA GLU A 26 10.19 -20.20 8.91
C GLU A 26 11.69 -20.27 8.59
N ARG A 27 12.06 -20.34 7.31
CA ARG A 27 13.47 -20.38 6.91
C ARG A 27 14.22 -19.09 7.27
N LEU A 28 13.55 -17.95 7.17
CA LEU A 28 14.13 -16.65 7.47
C LEU A 28 14.13 -16.33 8.97
N ALA A 29 13.04 -16.63 9.67
CA ALA A 29 12.85 -16.31 11.10
C ALA A 29 13.33 -17.42 12.04
N GLY A 30 13.54 -18.64 11.55
CA GLY A 30 13.84 -19.82 12.36
C GLY A 30 12.59 -20.43 13.00
N THR A 31 11.86 -19.64 13.79
CA THR A 31 10.61 -20.05 14.45
C THR A 31 9.55 -18.99 14.23
N LEU A 32 8.33 -19.42 13.89
CA LEU A 32 7.17 -18.53 13.78
C LEU A 32 6.41 -18.52 15.10
N GLU A 33 5.97 -17.34 15.51
CA GLU A 33 5.06 -17.15 16.62
C GLU A 33 3.61 -17.18 16.12
N LYS A 34 2.64 -17.23 17.03
CA LYS A 34 1.22 -17.04 16.69
C LYS A 34 0.75 -15.75 17.32
N ASN A 35 0.11 -14.88 16.54
CA ASN A 35 -0.60 -13.74 17.11
C ASN A 35 -1.94 -14.17 17.73
N GLU A 36 -2.68 -13.20 18.28
CA GLU A 36 -3.99 -13.41 18.91
C GLU A 36 -5.04 -13.98 17.94
N MET A 37 -4.88 -13.76 16.64
CA MET A 37 -5.70 -14.36 15.57
C MET A 37 -5.22 -15.74 15.13
N GLY A 38 -4.20 -16.30 15.78
CA GLY A 38 -3.60 -17.59 15.42
C GLY A 38 -2.78 -17.58 14.12
N LEU A 39 -2.54 -16.41 13.53
CA LEU A 39 -1.77 -16.27 12.31
C LEU A 39 -0.27 -16.48 12.58
N PRO A 40 0.46 -17.18 11.68
CA PRO A 40 1.90 -17.31 11.78
C PRO A 40 2.59 -15.96 11.63
N THR A 41 3.35 -15.55 12.63
CA THR A 41 4.01 -14.25 12.68
C THR A 41 5.51 -14.35 12.82
N VAL A 42 6.18 -13.35 12.27
CA VAL A 42 7.61 -13.10 12.40
C VAL A 42 7.78 -11.91 13.32
N ARG A 43 8.70 -12.04 14.27
CA ARG A 43 9.15 -10.93 15.10
C ARG A 43 10.09 -10.01 14.32
N ILE A 44 9.79 -8.72 14.29
CA ILE A 44 10.61 -7.69 13.63
C ILE A 44 10.89 -6.55 14.61
N PRO A 45 11.90 -5.69 14.37
CA PRO A 45 12.09 -4.50 15.17
C PRO A 45 10.80 -3.69 15.28
N GLY A 46 10.42 -3.33 16.51
CA GLY A 46 9.22 -2.55 16.82
C GLY A 46 7.90 -3.33 16.88
N GLY A 47 7.86 -4.64 16.55
CA GLY A 47 6.60 -5.38 16.55
C GLY A 47 6.62 -6.76 15.89
N TYR A 48 5.51 -7.10 15.26
CA TYR A 48 5.32 -8.38 14.56
C TYR A 48 4.82 -8.15 13.13
N MET A 49 5.14 -9.09 12.25
CA MET A 49 4.65 -9.13 10.87
C MET A 49 4.01 -10.49 10.59
N SER A 50 2.79 -10.47 10.08
CA SER A 50 2.09 -11.61 9.49
C SER A 50 2.05 -11.45 7.98
N ILE A 51 2.17 -12.56 7.25
CA ILE A 51 1.98 -12.59 5.80
C ILE A 51 1.10 -13.77 5.48
N ASP A 52 0.02 -13.51 4.76
CA ASP A 52 -0.87 -14.54 4.25
C ASP A 52 -1.09 -14.39 2.74
N VAL A 53 -1.72 -15.40 2.13
CA VAL A 53 -2.17 -15.34 0.75
C VAL A 53 -3.63 -14.92 0.75
N ASN A 54 -3.95 -13.80 0.10
CA ASN A 54 -5.34 -13.43 -0.14
C ASN A 54 -5.85 -14.17 -1.37
N GLU A 55 -6.82 -15.06 -1.17
CA GLU A 55 -7.40 -15.88 -2.24
C GLU A 55 -8.32 -15.08 -3.18
N GLU A 56 -8.94 -14.01 -2.69
CA GLU A 56 -9.88 -13.17 -3.46
C GLU A 56 -9.15 -12.23 -4.43
N MET A 57 -8.16 -11.48 -3.94
CA MET A 57 -7.35 -10.56 -4.75
C MET A 57 -6.12 -11.22 -5.37
N GLY A 58 -5.84 -12.48 -5.02
CA GLY A 58 -4.82 -13.31 -5.67
C GLY A 58 -3.38 -12.89 -5.40
N GLY A 59 -2.99 -12.62 -4.16
CA GLY A 59 -1.65 -12.11 -3.82
C GLY A 59 -1.24 -12.35 -2.38
N LEU A 60 -0.23 -11.63 -1.89
CA LEU A 60 0.14 -11.57 -0.48
C LEU A 60 -0.55 -10.40 0.21
N ALA A 61 -1.15 -10.69 1.36
CA ALA A 61 -1.62 -9.71 2.33
C ALA A 61 -0.61 -9.64 3.49
N ILE A 62 -0.18 -8.44 3.85
CA ILE A 62 0.88 -8.20 4.82
C ILE A 62 0.34 -7.32 5.92
N LEU A 63 0.43 -7.82 7.15
CA LEU A 63 -0.08 -7.15 8.32
C LEU A 63 1.04 -6.97 9.35
N GLY A 64 1.31 -5.73 9.70
CA GLY A 64 2.19 -5.34 10.79
C GLY A 64 1.40 -5.07 12.06
N PHE A 65 1.89 -5.58 13.19
CA PHE A 65 1.40 -5.26 14.53
C PHE A 65 2.49 -4.48 15.25
N TRP A 66 2.24 -3.19 15.48
CA TRP A 66 3.14 -2.39 16.28
C TRP A 66 3.13 -2.87 17.74
N GLY A 67 4.31 -2.96 18.36
CA GLY A 67 4.46 -3.47 19.72
C GLY A 67 4.16 -2.44 20.81
N GLY A 68 3.84 -1.20 20.44
CA GLY A 68 3.37 -0.16 21.34
C GLY A 68 1.83 -0.10 21.42
N SER A 69 1.35 0.92 22.12
CA SER A 69 -0.07 1.23 22.22
C SER A 69 -0.29 2.72 22.29
N VAL A 70 -1.51 3.14 21.96
CA VAL A 70 -1.95 4.53 22.10
C VAL A 70 -3.05 4.57 23.15
N ARG A 71 -2.95 5.46 24.13
CA ARG A 71 -4.06 5.74 25.05
C ARG A 71 -5.02 6.72 24.40
N PHE A 72 -6.31 6.38 24.33
CA PHE A 72 -7.31 7.18 23.65
C PHE A 72 -8.65 7.29 24.39
N ASP A 73 -9.44 8.22 23.90
CA ASP A 73 -10.89 8.33 24.08
C ASP A 73 -11.46 8.16 22.66
N PRO A 74 -12.41 7.24 22.38
CA PRO A 74 -12.95 7.02 21.03
C PRO A 74 -13.50 8.26 20.34
N ASP A 75 -13.86 9.28 21.11
CA ASP A 75 -14.41 10.52 20.59
C ASP A 75 -13.33 11.60 20.32
N ARG A 76 -12.07 11.37 20.71
CA ARG A 76 -10.99 12.36 20.54
C ARG A 76 -10.55 12.50 19.08
N GLN A 77 -10.63 13.72 18.57
CA GLN A 77 -10.20 14.11 17.22
C GLN A 77 -8.69 13.99 16.93
N PRO A 78 -7.74 14.23 17.86
CA PRO A 78 -6.31 14.24 17.51
C PRO A 78 -5.80 12.92 16.92
N LEU A 79 -6.18 11.77 17.48
CA LEU A 79 -5.68 10.47 17.00
C LEU A 79 -6.25 10.07 15.63
N ARG A 80 -7.53 10.40 15.37
CA ARG A 80 -8.14 10.16 14.05
C ARG A 80 -7.45 10.97 12.96
N MET A 81 -7.11 12.22 13.29
CA MET A 81 -6.30 13.07 12.43
C MET A 81 -4.89 12.50 12.22
N ASP A 82 -4.22 12.06 13.29
CA ASP A 82 -2.90 11.42 13.17
C ASP A 82 -2.94 10.17 12.28
N VAL A 83 -3.96 9.31 12.42
CA VAL A 83 -4.14 8.11 11.59
C VAL A 83 -4.44 8.48 10.14
N ASN A 84 -5.30 9.47 9.90
CA ASN A 84 -5.54 10.04 8.58
C ASN A 84 -4.25 10.60 7.95
N ASP A 85 -3.40 11.26 8.72
CA ASP A 85 -2.14 11.84 8.24
C ASP A 85 -1.11 10.76 7.88
N PHE A 86 -1.04 9.68 8.67
CA PHE A 86 -0.21 8.53 8.34
C PHE A 86 -0.67 7.85 7.04
N ASN A 87 -1.99 7.69 6.86
CA ASN A 87 -2.58 7.16 5.64
C ASN A 87 -2.34 8.12 4.46
N GLY A 88 -1.72 7.65 3.38
CA GLY A 88 -1.57 8.44 2.15
C GLY A 88 -0.45 9.50 2.13
N GLY A 89 0.45 9.55 3.12
CA GLY A 89 1.61 10.46 3.05
C GLY A 89 2.67 10.30 4.13
N GLY A 90 2.34 9.71 5.28
CA GLY A 90 3.31 9.45 6.33
C GLY A 90 4.03 8.11 6.22
N ILE A 91 3.41 7.09 5.63
CA ILE A 91 3.95 5.73 5.53
C ILE A 91 3.51 4.94 4.28
N SER A 92 4.19 3.84 3.99
CA SER A 92 3.81 2.87 2.96
C SER A 92 2.82 1.83 3.54
N GLY A 93 1.52 2.08 3.36
CA GLY A 93 0.45 1.18 3.78
C GLY A 93 -0.74 1.90 4.42
N ASN A 94 -1.66 1.12 4.99
CA ASN A 94 -2.84 1.61 5.70
C ASN A 94 -2.66 1.40 7.19
N VAL A 95 -2.77 2.47 7.98
CA VAL A 95 -2.83 2.43 9.44
C VAL A 95 -4.28 2.29 9.86
N VAL A 96 -4.51 1.31 10.73
CA VAL A 96 -5.79 1.04 11.36
C VAL A 96 -5.59 1.00 12.88
N ALA A 97 -6.45 1.71 13.61
CA ALA A 97 -6.47 1.66 15.06
C ALA A 97 -7.50 0.63 15.52
N GLU A 98 -7.06 -0.34 16.32
CA GLU A 98 -7.93 -1.36 16.90
C GLU A 98 -8.03 -1.16 18.42
N ALA A 99 -9.25 -1.08 18.94
CA ALA A 99 -9.47 -1.00 20.38
C ALA A 99 -8.96 -2.26 21.09
N CYS A 100 -8.26 -2.06 22.20
CA CYS A 100 -7.82 -3.13 23.07
C CYS A 100 -9.07 -3.74 23.73
N GLY A 101 -9.27 -5.05 23.58
CA GLY A 101 -10.44 -5.74 24.17
C GLY A 101 -10.55 -5.63 25.70
N SER A 102 -9.48 -5.21 26.38
CA SER A 102 -9.45 -4.97 27.83
C SER A 102 -9.63 -3.50 28.24
N SER A 103 -9.60 -2.56 27.31
CA SER A 103 -9.80 -1.14 27.59
C SER A 103 -10.31 -0.37 26.37
N ALA A 104 -11.45 0.30 26.54
CA ALA A 104 -11.98 1.26 25.57
C ALA A 104 -11.07 2.49 25.38
N GLN A 105 -10.03 2.64 26.21
CA GLN A 105 -9.09 3.74 26.16
C GLN A 105 -7.70 3.36 25.69
N HIS A 106 -7.47 2.14 25.19
CA HIS A 106 -6.19 1.75 24.61
C HIS A 106 -6.42 1.20 23.21
N SER A 107 -5.66 1.68 22.24
CA SER A 107 -5.68 1.20 20.87
C SER A 107 -4.32 0.63 20.47
N HIS A 108 -4.33 -0.44 19.70
CA HIS A 108 -3.18 -0.96 19.00
C HIS A 108 -3.22 -0.48 17.55
N LEU A 109 -2.07 -0.07 17.02
CA LEU A 109 -1.96 0.29 15.61
C LEU A 109 -1.54 -0.93 14.80
N ARG A 110 -2.30 -1.19 13.75
CA ARG A 110 -2.02 -2.19 12.72
C ARG A 110 -1.67 -1.50 11.43
N VAL A 111 -0.76 -2.09 10.68
CA VAL A 111 -0.36 -1.59 9.36
C VAL A 111 -0.61 -2.65 8.31
N TYR A 112 -1.53 -2.38 7.39
CA TYR A 112 -1.64 -3.15 6.18
C TYR A 112 -0.62 -2.61 5.18
N ALA A 113 0.50 -3.31 5.02
CA ALA A 113 1.52 -2.86 4.08
C ALA A 113 1.01 -2.99 2.63
N ALA A 114 1.60 -2.21 1.73
CA ALA A 114 1.33 -2.28 0.30
C ALA A 114 1.30 -3.74 -0.19
N PRO A 115 0.31 -4.20 -0.96
CA PRO A 115 0.20 -5.61 -1.26
C PRO A 115 1.10 -6.05 -2.42
N TYR A 116 1.48 -7.32 -2.40
CA TYR A 116 2.00 -8.00 -3.59
C TYR A 116 0.86 -8.77 -4.25
N LEU A 117 0.22 -8.14 -5.24
CA LEU A 117 -0.95 -8.68 -5.91
C LEU A 117 -0.69 -9.80 -6.92
N PRO A 118 0.54 -10.05 -7.43
CA PRO A 118 0.75 -11.20 -8.29
C PRO A 118 0.61 -12.52 -7.53
N SER A 119 -0.13 -13.47 -8.09
CA SER A 119 -0.36 -14.80 -7.51
C SER A 119 0.83 -15.75 -7.62
N THR A 120 1.97 -15.29 -8.15
CA THR A 120 3.16 -16.11 -8.37
C THR A 120 4.40 -15.39 -7.88
N ALA A 121 5.40 -16.16 -7.44
CA ALA A 121 6.73 -15.66 -7.12
C ALA A 121 7.73 -16.82 -7.14
N THR A 122 9.02 -16.56 -7.37
CA THR A 122 10.09 -17.54 -7.12
C THR A 122 10.42 -17.61 -5.63
N ASN A 123 11.15 -18.63 -5.18
CA ASN A 123 11.55 -18.72 -3.76
C ASN A 123 12.56 -17.63 -3.36
N SER A 124 13.39 -17.15 -4.29
CA SER A 124 14.30 -16.01 -4.06
C SER A 124 13.54 -14.70 -3.99
N GLN A 125 12.57 -14.48 -4.89
CA GLN A 125 11.64 -13.36 -4.80
C GLN A 125 10.91 -13.37 -3.45
N LEU A 126 10.30 -14.49 -3.04
CA LEU A 126 9.59 -14.57 -1.75
C LEU A 126 10.44 -14.20 -0.55
N LYS A 127 11.71 -14.62 -0.51
CA LYS A 127 12.61 -14.20 0.58
C LYS A 127 12.82 -12.69 0.59
N SER A 128 13.00 -12.10 -0.59
CA SER A 128 13.24 -10.66 -0.75
C SER A 128 11.97 -9.87 -0.43
N ILE A 129 10.80 -10.35 -0.85
CA ILE A 129 9.49 -9.78 -0.53
C ILE A 129 9.28 -9.73 0.99
N ILE A 130 9.43 -10.88 1.68
CA ILE A 130 9.25 -10.98 3.13
C ILE A 130 10.26 -10.06 3.87
N SER A 131 11.52 -10.07 3.46
CA SER A 131 12.55 -9.21 4.06
C SER A 131 12.31 -7.72 3.80
N GLY A 132 11.81 -7.37 2.60
CA GLY A 132 11.45 -6.00 2.22
C GLY A 132 10.33 -5.47 3.09
N TYR A 133 9.23 -6.23 3.22
CA TYR A 133 8.12 -5.86 4.10
C TYR A 133 8.53 -5.71 5.56
N ALA A 134 9.36 -6.61 6.08
CA ALA A 134 9.85 -6.48 7.44
C ALA A 134 10.65 -5.19 7.67
N LYS A 135 11.48 -4.80 6.70
CA LYS A 135 12.23 -3.54 6.75
C LYS A 135 11.28 -2.34 6.71
N SER A 136 10.32 -2.32 5.78
CA SER A 136 9.36 -1.23 5.64
C SER A 136 8.49 -1.08 6.89
N LEU A 137 7.95 -2.17 7.42
CA LEU A 137 7.16 -2.16 8.66
C LEU A 137 7.98 -1.72 9.87
N SER A 138 9.24 -2.16 9.98
CA SER A 138 10.12 -1.71 11.08
C SER A 138 10.36 -0.19 11.04
N ALA A 139 10.48 0.39 9.84
CA ALA A 139 10.62 1.84 9.68
C ALA A 139 9.33 2.58 10.06
N VAL A 140 8.16 2.03 9.71
CA VAL A 140 6.86 2.55 10.13
C VAL A 140 6.71 2.50 11.65
N PHE A 141 7.07 1.39 12.29
CA PHE A 141 6.99 1.24 13.74
C PHE A 141 7.91 2.20 14.49
N ALA A 142 9.09 2.49 13.94
CA ALA A 142 9.95 3.53 14.50
C ALA A 142 9.27 4.92 14.45
N ARG A 143 8.56 5.24 13.36
CA ARG A 143 7.78 6.49 13.28
C ARG A 143 6.64 6.53 14.28
N PHE A 144 5.98 5.40 14.54
CA PHE A 144 4.97 5.32 15.60
C PHE A 144 5.58 5.50 16.99
N ASP A 145 6.74 4.92 17.27
CA ASP A 145 7.44 5.12 18.54
C ASP A 145 7.82 6.60 18.76
N GLU A 146 8.21 7.31 17.70
CA GLU A 146 8.51 8.74 17.72
C GLU A 146 7.25 9.59 17.92
N HIS A 147 6.15 9.24 17.25
CA HIS A 147 4.89 10.02 17.29
C HIS A 147 4.04 9.73 18.54
N PHE A 148 4.12 8.53 19.09
CA PHE A 148 3.37 8.07 20.26
C PHE A 148 4.32 7.61 21.40
N PRO A 149 5.02 8.55 22.07
CA PRO A 149 6.10 8.23 23.00
C PRO A 149 5.64 7.72 24.38
N ASP A 150 4.34 7.73 24.69
CA ASP A 150 3.82 7.37 26.01
C ASP A 150 3.88 5.86 26.28
N GLU A 151 3.57 5.04 25.27
CA GLU A 151 3.62 3.57 25.34
C GLU A 151 4.30 3.01 24.07
N PRO A 152 5.60 3.31 23.86
CA PRO A 152 6.30 2.92 22.66
C PRO A 152 6.53 1.41 22.62
N SER A 153 6.86 0.91 21.44
CA SER A 153 7.27 -0.47 21.27
C SER A 153 8.48 -0.80 22.15
N ARG A 154 8.48 -2.00 22.74
CA ARG A 154 9.62 -2.47 23.52
C ARG A 154 10.66 -3.09 22.58
N PRO A 155 11.97 -2.81 22.77
CA PRO A 155 13.01 -3.45 21.98
C PRO A 155 12.93 -4.98 22.12
N MET A 156 12.55 -5.66 21.04
CA MET A 156 12.39 -7.10 21.09
C MET A 156 13.74 -7.79 20.90
N ARG A 157 14.25 -8.46 21.93
CA ARG A 157 15.44 -9.32 21.82
C ARG A 157 15.16 -10.50 20.88
N GLY A 158 16.12 -10.79 19.99
CA GLY A 158 16.08 -11.96 19.08
C GLY A 158 15.35 -11.74 17.74
N ALA A 159 14.88 -10.51 17.47
CA ALA A 159 14.21 -10.15 16.22
C ALA A 159 15.26 -9.88 15.12
N GLY A 160 15.46 -10.84 14.24
CA GLY A 160 16.31 -10.65 13.07
C GLY A 160 15.98 -11.70 12.04
N LEU A 161 15.16 -11.33 11.05
CA LEU A 161 15.11 -12.10 9.81
C LEU A 161 16.55 -12.27 9.33
N LYS A 162 16.90 -13.50 8.94
CA LYS A 162 18.21 -13.75 8.35
C LYS A 162 18.42 -12.78 7.19
N PRO A 163 19.58 -12.12 7.10
CA PRO A 163 19.87 -11.20 6.01
C PRO A 163 19.62 -11.88 4.67
N VAL A 164 18.83 -11.22 3.82
CA VAL A 164 18.56 -11.69 2.46
C VAL A 164 19.43 -10.86 1.52
N PRO A 165 20.32 -11.49 0.73
CA PRO A 165 21.04 -10.78 -0.32
C PRO A 165 20.04 -10.14 -1.29
N ALA A 166 20.32 -8.92 -1.76
CA ALA A 166 19.46 -8.18 -2.68
C ALA A 166 19.31 -8.82 -4.09
N HIS A 167 19.75 -10.06 -4.28
CA HIS A 167 19.68 -10.79 -5.53
C HIS A 167 18.29 -11.44 -5.70
N TYR A 168 17.28 -10.61 -5.92
CA TYR A 168 15.96 -11.04 -6.40
C TYR A 168 15.91 -11.17 -7.92
N PHE A 169 16.91 -10.66 -8.63
CA PHE A 169 17.03 -10.74 -10.08
C PHE A 169 17.19 -12.19 -10.53
N SER A 170 16.50 -12.53 -11.61
CA SER A 170 16.62 -13.86 -12.20
C SER A 170 16.30 -13.82 -13.68
N GLU A 171 17.32 -13.91 -14.52
CA GLU A 171 17.18 -14.00 -15.98
C GLU A 171 16.31 -15.19 -16.41
N VAL A 172 16.45 -16.35 -15.75
CA VAL A 172 15.68 -17.57 -16.05
C VAL A 172 14.16 -17.38 -15.89
N TYR A 173 13.76 -16.47 -15.02
CA TYR A 173 12.37 -16.16 -14.70
C TYR A 173 12.00 -14.73 -15.15
N GLU A 174 12.91 -14.03 -15.85
CA GLU A 174 12.77 -12.63 -16.28
C GLU A 174 12.40 -11.65 -15.16
N VAL A 175 12.88 -11.91 -13.94
CA VAL A 175 12.66 -11.04 -12.78
C VAL A 175 13.69 -9.92 -12.78
N SER A 176 13.20 -8.69 -12.84
CA SER A 176 14.02 -7.46 -12.87
C SER A 176 13.55 -6.45 -11.83
N ALA A 177 14.44 -5.52 -11.44
CA ALA A 177 14.08 -4.39 -10.59
C ALA A 177 12.98 -3.53 -11.24
N VAL A 178 12.29 -2.77 -10.40
CA VAL A 178 11.26 -1.83 -10.82
C VAL A 178 11.72 -0.42 -10.48
N GLY A 179 11.50 0.48 -11.42
CA GLY A 179 11.67 1.91 -11.27
C GLY A 179 10.61 2.63 -12.08
N LEU A 180 10.48 3.94 -11.89
CA LEU A 180 9.41 4.73 -12.52
C LEU A 180 9.35 4.57 -14.04
N TRP A 181 10.49 4.47 -14.72
CA TRP A 181 10.57 4.26 -16.17
C TRP A 181 9.90 2.95 -16.60
N ARG A 182 10.00 1.87 -15.80
CA ARG A 182 9.42 0.57 -16.11
C ARG A 182 7.92 0.60 -15.87
N VAL A 183 7.48 1.24 -14.78
CA VAL A 183 6.05 1.47 -14.52
C VAL A 183 5.42 2.31 -15.63
N HIS A 184 6.08 3.39 -16.07
CA HIS A 184 5.64 4.19 -17.21
C HIS A 184 5.46 3.34 -18.48
N GLN A 185 6.48 2.53 -18.84
CA GLN A 185 6.41 1.64 -20.01
C GLN A 185 5.24 0.65 -19.93
N ARG A 186 4.88 0.19 -18.72
CA ARG A 186 3.72 -0.70 -18.52
C ARG A 186 2.40 0.05 -18.52
N ALA A 187 2.38 1.26 -17.95
CA ALA A 187 1.21 2.13 -17.98
C ALA A 187 0.76 2.40 -19.43
N THR A 188 1.68 2.61 -20.37
CA THR A 188 1.32 2.83 -21.80
C THR A 188 0.70 1.59 -22.48
N ARG A 189 0.70 0.43 -21.82
CA ARG A 189 0.11 -0.82 -22.31
C ARG A 189 -1.15 -1.21 -21.54
N LEU A 190 -1.52 -0.44 -20.52
CA LEU A 190 -2.77 -0.67 -19.80
C LEU A 190 -3.94 -0.58 -20.78
N ALA A 191 -4.83 -1.54 -20.66
CA ALA A 191 -6.07 -1.57 -21.41
C ALA A 191 -7.21 -1.79 -20.41
N MET A 192 -8.24 -0.94 -20.51
CA MET A 192 -9.47 -1.08 -19.75
C MET A 192 -10.64 -1.22 -20.73
N ILE A 193 -11.50 -2.20 -20.49
CA ILE A 193 -12.61 -2.50 -21.39
C ILE A 193 -13.58 -1.31 -21.38
N GLY A 194 -13.76 -0.68 -22.54
CA GLY A 194 -14.71 0.43 -22.70
C GLY A 194 -14.20 1.81 -22.28
N HIS A 195 -12.98 1.91 -21.72
CA HIS A 195 -12.43 3.16 -21.20
C HIS A 195 -11.06 3.44 -21.83
N PRO A 196 -10.89 4.55 -22.58
CA PRO A 196 -9.61 4.90 -23.16
C PRO A 196 -8.61 5.26 -22.04
N VAL A 197 -7.40 4.71 -22.13
CA VAL A 197 -6.30 5.00 -21.20
C VAL A 197 -5.32 5.94 -21.88
N HIS A 198 -5.13 7.12 -21.31
CA HIS A 198 -4.12 8.09 -21.76
C HIS A 198 -2.99 8.17 -20.75
N VAL A 199 -1.75 8.07 -21.21
CA VAL A 199 -0.56 8.17 -20.35
C VAL A 199 0.27 9.37 -20.77
N VAL A 200 0.54 10.27 -19.83
CA VAL A 200 1.29 11.50 -20.03
C VAL A 200 2.52 11.47 -19.14
N ASN A 201 3.70 11.61 -19.73
CA ASN A 201 4.94 11.82 -18.98
C ASN A 201 5.24 13.32 -18.96
N HIS A 202 5.34 13.90 -17.76
CA HIS A 202 5.51 15.34 -17.57
C HIS A 202 6.98 15.79 -17.62
N GLY A 203 7.93 14.84 -17.64
CA GLY A 203 9.36 15.13 -17.73
C GLY A 203 10.03 15.59 -16.44
N ASP A 204 9.26 15.75 -15.36
CA ASP A 204 9.72 16.15 -14.01
C ASP A 204 9.86 14.96 -13.03
N GLY A 205 9.73 13.74 -13.54
CA GLY A 205 9.69 12.53 -12.70
C GLY A 205 8.28 12.13 -12.26
N THR A 206 7.24 12.70 -12.87
CA THR A 206 5.86 12.28 -12.71
C THR A 206 5.24 11.77 -14.01
N VAL A 207 4.31 10.83 -13.88
CA VAL A 207 3.53 10.26 -14.99
C VAL A 207 2.07 10.28 -14.60
N SER A 208 1.19 10.78 -15.47
CA SER A 208 -0.26 10.68 -15.27
C SER A 208 -0.84 9.55 -16.09
N ILE A 209 -1.68 8.73 -15.46
CA ILE A 209 -2.60 7.79 -16.11
C ILE A 209 -3.98 8.40 -16.02
N ILE A 210 -4.58 8.73 -17.16
CA ILE A 210 -5.86 9.40 -17.28
C ILE A 210 -6.86 8.40 -17.88
N ILE A 211 -7.93 8.15 -17.15
CA ILE A 211 -9.01 7.23 -17.53
C ILE A 211 -10.32 7.91 -17.19
N ASP A 212 -11.12 8.20 -18.21
CA ASP A 212 -12.31 9.06 -18.11
C ASP A 212 -11.99 10.42 -17.44
N ASP A 213 -12.61 10.70 -16.29
CA ASP A 213 -12.39 11.90 -15.48
C ASP A 213 -11.39 11.70 -14.33
N HIS A 214 -10.83 10.49 -14.18
CA HIS A 214 -9.83 10.18 -13.17
C HIS A 214 -8.42 10.44 -13.69
N THR A 215 -7.62 11.12 -12.88
CA THR A 215 -6.18 11.29 -13.11
C THR A 215 -5.41 10.67 -11.96
N ILE A 216 -4.68 9.59 -12.26
CA ILE A 216 -3.79 8.93 -11.33
C ILE A 216 -2.37 9.43 -11.60
N THR A 217 -1.78 10.08 -10.60
CA THR A 217 -0.38 10.53 -10.64
C THR A 217 0.54 9.42 -10.14
N VAL A 218 1.55 9.09 -10.92
CA VAL A 218 2.56 8.07 -10.62
C VAL A 218 3.91 8.75 -10.42
N GLN A 219 4.51 8.54 -9.25
CA GLN A 219 5.75 9.21 -8.84
C GLN A 219 6.52 8.39 -7.80
N ALA A 220 7.72 8.82 -7.45
CA ALA A 220 8.43 8.26 -6.30
C ALA A 220 7.72 8.63 -4.99
N ALA A 221 7.71 7.70 -4.03
CA ALA A 221 7.15 7.92 -2.70
C ALA A 221 7.88 9.04 -1.95
N GLN A 222 7.11 9.93 -1.32
CA GLN A 222 7.66 11.05 -0.55
C GLN A 222 8.10 10.65 0.87
N ASP A 223 7.75 9.43 1.31
CA ASP A 223 8.02 8.93 2.65
C ASP A 223 9.43 8.32 2.82
N GLY A 224 10.29 8.43 1.79
CA GLY A 224 11.65 7.90 1.79
C GLY A 224 11.75 6.37 1.64
N SER A 225 10.66 5.68 1.30
CA SER A 225 10.67 4.23 1.04
C SER A 225 11.30 3.82 -0.29
N ASP A 226 11.48 4.77 -1.22
CA ASP A 226 11.81 4.54 -2.64
C ASP A 226 10.75 3.72 -3.40
N ASP A 227 9.59 3.47 -2.82
CA ASP A 227 8.46 2.83 -3.50
C ASP A 227 7.89 3.76 -4.58
N ILE A 228 7.15 3.20 -5.53
CA ILE A 228 6.43 4.00 -6.53
C ILE A 228 5.01 4.22 -6.02
N GLU A 229 4.61 5.48 -5.87
CA GLU A 229 3.26 5.90 -5.52
C GLU A 229 2.37 5.99 -6.75
N LEU A 230 1.12 5.54 -6.60
CA LEU A 230 0.02 5.87 -7.49
C LEU A 230 -1.02 6.62 -6.66
N ARG A 231 -1.26 7.89 -7.00
CA ARG A 231 -2.13 8.78 -6.23
C ARG A 231 -3.29 9.26 -7.09
N LEU A 232 -4.51 9.02 -6.64
CA LEU A 232 -5.73 9.61 -7.18
C LEU A 232 -6.22 10.70 -6.21
N VAL A 233 -6.64 11.83 -6.76
CA VAL A 233 -7.27 12.91 -6.00
C VAL A 233 -8.67 13.13 -6.55
N THR A 234 -9.68 13.09 -5.68
CA THR A 234 -11.09 13.17 -6.03
C THR A 234 -11.75 14.30 -5.25
N PRO A 235 -12.28 15.36 -5.90
CA PRO A 235 -12.94 16.46 -5.21
C PRO A 235 -14.26 16.08 -4.53
N SER A 236 -14.51 16.63 -3.34
CA SER A 236 -15.78 16.45 -2.61
C SER A 236 -16.94 17.34 -3.10
N GLY A 237 -16.68 18.36 -3.93
CA GLY A 237 -17.73 19.19 -4.53
C GLY A 237 -18.60 19.97 -3.53
N ARG A 238 -18.08 20.25 -2.32
CA ARG A 238 -18.82 20.77 -1.16
C ARG A 238 -20.06 19.92 -0.84
N CYS A 239 -19.86 18.68 -0.41
CA CYS A 239 -20.94 17.98 0.28
C CYS A 239 -21.27 18.73 1.58
N MET A 240 -22.53 18.75 2.02
CA MET A 240 -22.93 19.30 3.33
C MET A 240 -22.37 18.48 4.52
N CYS A 241 -21.47 17.54 4.25
CA CYS A 241 -20.83 16.71 5.25
C CYS A 241 -19.77 17.52 5.97
N ASP A 242 -19.70 17.36 7.28
CA ASP A 242 -18.55 17.85 8.01
C ASP A 242 -17.29 17.02 7.67
N PHE A 243 -16.13 17.61 7.92
CA PHE A 243 -14.84 16.97 7.73
C PHE A 243 -14.72 15.66 8.54
N ASP A 244 -15.36 15.58 9.71
CA ASP A 244 -15.35 14.41 10.59
C ASP A 244 -15.99 13.19 9.91
N ALA A 245 -17.13 13.36 9.24
CA ALA A 245 -17.83 12.32 8.51
C ALA A 245 -17.01 11.80 7.33
N LEU A 246 -16.29 12.69 6.62
CA LEU A 246 -15.42 12.31 5.52
C LEU A 246 -14.19 11.53 6.03
N VAL A 247 -13.56 11.99 7.11
CA VAL A 247 -12.41 11.29 7.73
C VAL A 247 -12.84 9.91 8.22
N ARG A 248 -13.98 9.79 8.91
CA ARG A 248 -14.51 8.48 9.35
C ARG A 248 -14.78 7.54 8.17
N TRP A 249 -15.27 8.07 7.05
CA TRP A 249 -15.45 7.24 5.85
C TRP A 249 -14.12 6.73 5.31
N ALA A 250 -13.09 7.59 5.25
CA ALA A 250 -11.75 7.17 4.82
C ALA A 250 -11.13 6.13 5.77
N GLU A 251 -11.28 6.30 7.09
CA GLU A 251 -10.87 5.31 8.10
C GLU A 251 -11.57 3.97 7.88
N PHE A 252 -12.90 3.98 7.73
CA PHE A 252 -13.66 2.77 7.42
C PHE A 252 -13.16 2.08 6.15
N LYS A 253 -12.78 2.84 5.12
CA LYS A 253 -12.17 2.28 3.90
C LYS A 253 -10.81 1.65 4.18
N ASN A 254 -9.98 2.23 5.02
CA ASN A 254 -8.70 1.64 5.40
C ASN A 254 -8.87 0.34 6.23
N ASP A 255 -9.95 0.21 6.99
CA ASP A 255 -10.22 -0.98 7.81
C ASP A 255 -10.62 -2.20 6.98
N VAL A 256 -11.34 -1.98 5.87
CA VAL A 256 -11.95 -3.07 5.08
C VAL A 256 -11.17 -3.44 3.81
N GLN A 257 -10.13 -2.68 3.45
CA GLN A 257 -9.25 -3.02 2.33
C GLN A 257 -7.78 -2.68 2.62
N TYR A 258 -6.88 -3.23 1.80
CA TYR A 258 -5.43 -3.07 1.96
C TYR A 258 -4.70 -2.74 0.65
N ALA A 259 -5.43 -2.43 -0.44
CA ALA A 259 -4.84 -2.14 -1.75
C ALA A 259 -4.34 -0.70 -1.89
N TYR A 260 -5.02 0.23 -1.21
CA TYR A 260 -4.68 1.65 -1.20
C TYR A 260 -4.95 2.24 0.17
N SER A 261 -4.27 3.33 0.49
CA SER A 261 -4.57 4.17 1.65
C SER A 261 -5.55 5.25 1.24
N ALA A 262 -6.56 5.46 2.06
CA ALA A 262 -7.58 6.51 1.93
C ALA A 262 -7.30 7.61 2.96
N ARG A 263 -7.33 8.87 2.54
CA ARG A 263 -7.38 10.00 3.47
C ARG A 263 -8.15 11.19 2.90
N ILE A 264 -8.53 12.10 3.78
CA ILE A 264 -9.10 13.39 3.41
C ILE A 264 -8.05 14.48 3.63
N GLU A 265 -7.87 15.34 2.63
CA GLU A 265 -7.00 16.51 2.69
C GLU A 265 -7.84 17.78 2.49
N ALA A 266 -7.47 18.85 3.20
CA ALA A 266 -7.92 20.19 2.91
C ALA A 266 -6.97 20.85 1.90
N VAL A 267 -7.49 21.18 0.72
CA VAL A 267 -6.76 21.88 -0.33
C VAL A 267 -7.25 23.32 -0.37
N HIS A 268 -6.31 24.25 -0.21
CA HIS A 268 -6.62 25.67 -0.25
C HIS A 268 -6.48 26.18 -1.69
N HIS A 269 -7.58 26.69 -2.24
CA HIS A 269 -7.60 27.39 -3.52
C HIS A 269 -8.02 28.84 -3.27
N ASP A 270 -7.06 29.75 -3.35
CA ASP A 270 -7.22 31.17 -3.04
C ASP A 270 -7.75 31.40 -1.61
N ALA A 271 -8.99 31.91 -1.47
CA ALA A 271 -9.65 32.17 -0.20
C ALA A 271 -10.63 31.04 0.21
N GLU A 272 -10.74 29.98 -0.59
CA GLU A 272 -11.65 28.86 -0.39
C GLU A 272 -10.89 27.58 -0.01
N GLU A 273 -11.49 26.78 0.86
CA GLU A 273 -10.99 25.49 1.28
C GLU A 273 -11.88 24.40 0.68
N ASP A 274 -11.28 23.54 -0.15
CA ASP A 274 -11.92 22.36 -0.71
C ASP A 274 -11.41 21.11 0.00
N LEU A 275 -12.32 20.22 0.39
CA LEU A 275 -11.96 18.90 0.90
C LEU A 275 -11.81 17.94 -0.29
N VAL A 276 -10.71 17.20 -0.34
CA VAL A 276 -10.47 16.20 -1.38
C VAL A 276 -10.21 14.85 -0.76
N PHE A 277 -10.74 13.82 -1.40
CA PHE A 277 -10.34 12.46 -1.13
C PHE A 277 -9.04 12.17 -1.86
N VAL A 278 -8.09 11.56 -1.13
CA VAL A 278 -6.84 11.09 -1.69
C VAL A 278 -6.72 9.59 -1.46
N ALA A 279 -6.65 8.86 -2.56
CA ALA A 279 -6.33 7.44 -2.56
C ALA A 279 -4.90 7.24 -3.04
N ALA A 280 -4.07 6.57 -2.24
CA ALA A 280 -2.67 6.30 -2.59
C ALA A 280 -2.35 4.81 -2.48
N ALA A 281 -1.94 4.21 -3.60
CA ALA A 281 -1.41 2.86 -3.68
C ALA A 281 0.10 2.88 -3.89
N ARG A 282 0.77 1.75 -3.62
CA ARG A 282 2.23 1.63 -3.71
C ARG A 282 2.62 0.39 -4.51
N ILE A 283 3.64 0.54 -5.35
CA ILE A 283 4.39 -0.58 -5.94
C ILE A 283 5.74 -0.62 -5.22
N PRO A 284 5.97 -1.63 -4.37
CA PRO A 284 7.24 -1.75 -3.68
C PRO A 284 8.42 -1.98 -4.61
N THR A 285 9.56 -1.36 -4.33
CA THR A 285 10.78 -1.48 -5.15
C THR A 285 11.87 -2.35 -4.51
N ALA A 286 11.63 -2.81 -3.27
CA ALA A 286 12.56 -3.66 -2.51
C ALA A 286 12.79 -5.05 -3.14
N TRP A 287 11.97 -5.46 -4.11
CA TRP A 287 12.13 -6.69 -4.87
C TRP A 287 11.79 -6.50 -6.35
N GLY A 288 12.19 -7.49 -7.15
CA GLY A 288 11.95 -7.50 -8.58
C GLY A 288 10.67 -8.22 -8.97
N TYR A 289 10.18 -7.84 -10.15
CA TYR A 289 8.98 -8.36 -10.79
C TYR A 289 9.33 -8.88 -12.18
N THR A 290 8.63 -9.93 -12.63
CA THR A 290 8.49 -10.18 -14.06
C THR A 290 7.59 -9.11 -14.68
N ASP A 291 7.61 -9.00 -16.00
CA ASP A 291 6.73 -8.06 -16.71
C ASP A 291 5.25 -8.34 -16.43
N ALA A 292 4.83 -9.60 -16.54
CA ALA A 292 3.44 -9.99 -16.26
C ALA A 292 3.03 -9.73 -14.80
N GLN A 293 3.96 -9.91 -13.84
CA GLN A 293 3.72 -9.57 -12.44
C GLN A 293 3.53 -8.06 -12.27
N LEU A 294 4.37 -7.24 -12.90
CA LEU A 294 4.25 -5.78 -12.81
C LEU A 294 2.99 -5.27 -13.51
N ASP A 295 2.65 -5.82 -14.69
CA ASP A 295 1.43 -5.50 -15.43
C ASP A 295 0.19 -5.79 -14.58
N HIS A 296 0.14 -6.96 -13.93
CA HIS A 296 -0.96 -7.34 -13.05
C HIS A 296 -1.03 -6.46 -11.78
N GLN A 297 0.11 -6.20 -11.13
CA GLN A 297 0.16 -5.28 -9.98
C GLN A 297 -0.39 -3.90 -10.38
N LEU A 298 0.11 -3.34 -11.47
CA LEU A 298 -0.27 -2.01 -11.94
C LEU A 298 -1.75 -1.94 -12.32
N SER A 299 -2.24 -2.88 -13.13
CA SER A 299 -3.64 -2.90 -13.55
C SER A 299 -4.59 -2.98 -12.36
N THR A 300 -4.30 -3.87 -11.40
CA THR A 300 -5.17 -4.07 -10.24
C THR A 300 -5.16 -2.84 -9.34
N LEU A 301 -4.00 -2.23 -9.07
CA LEU A 301 -3.94 -1.00 -8.27
C LEU A 301 -4.68 0.16 -8.96
N VAL A 302 -4.48 0.36 -10.27
CA VAL A 302 -5.21 1.39 -11.04
C VAL A 302 -6.72 1.18 -10.94
N SER A 303 -7.20 -0.05 -11.10
CA SER A 303 -8.63 -0.36 -10.96
C SER A 303 -9.15 -0.10 -9.54
N GLN A 304 -8.39 -0.44 -8.50
CA GLN A 304 -8.78 -0.19 -7.12
C GLN A 304 -8.87 1.31 -6.80
N LEU A 305 -7.93 2.12 -7.31
CA LEU A 305 -7.96 3.58 -7.15
C LEU A 305 -9.17 4.19 -7.86
N ILE A 306 -9.43 3.81 -9.12
CA ILE A 306 -10.61 4.31 -9.85
C ILE A 306 -11.89 3.94 -9.13
N TRP A 307 -12.00 2.69 -8.66
CA TRP A 307 -13.17 2.26 -7.91
C TRP A 307 -13.38 3.07 -6.63
N ALA A 308 -12.30 3.38 -5.90
CA ALA A 308 -12.36 4.23 -4.72
C ALA A 308 -12.85 5.65 -5.05
N GLY A 309 -12.36 6.25 -6.13
CA GLY A 309 -12.81 7.57 -6.60
C GLY A 309 -14.27 7.58 -7.03
N GLU A 310 -14.71 6.56 -7.77
CA GLU A 310 -16.11 6.36 -8.17
C GLU A 310 -17.05 6.18 -6.98
N GLU A 311 -16.63 5.39 -5.99
CA GLU A 311 -17.39 5.19 -4.77
C GLU A 311 -17.49 6.50 -3.97
N PHE A 312 -16.41 7.27 -3.89
CA PHE A 312 -16.40 8.59 -3.25
C PHE A 312 -17.35 9.57 -3.95
N TYR A 313 -17.30 9.66 -5.29
CA TYR A 313 -18.26 10.47 -6.04
C TYR A 313 -19.70 10.03 -5.77
N THR A 314 -19.99 8.73 -5.85
CA THR A 314 -21.33 8.19 -5.60
C THR A 314 -21.84 8.54 -4.20
N THR A 315 -20.95 8.56 -3.20
CA THR A 315 -21.31 8.79 -1.79
C THR A 315 -21.46 10.27 -1.45
N PHE A 316 -20.54 11.13 -1.93
CA PHE A 316 -20.42 12.51 -1.44
C PHE A 316 -20.53 13.59 -2.53
N ASN A 317 -20.26 13.26 -3.80
CA ASN A 317 -20.28 14.21 -4.90
C ASN A 317 -20.84 13.58 -6.19
N PRO A 318 -22.11 13.13 -6.19
CA PRO A 318 -22.68 12.33 -7.29
C PRO A 318 -22.80 13.13 -8.59
N ASP A 319 -22.91 14.45 -8.47
CA ASP A 319 -22.97 15.39 -9.59
C ASP A 319 -21.57 15.75 -10.17
N ARG A 320 -20.49 15.20 -9.58
CA ARG A 320 -19.09 15.35 -10.02
C ARG A 320 -18.62 16.80 -10.16
N PHE A 321 -19.02 17.66 -9.23
CA PHE A 321 -18.49 19.03 -9.19
C PHE A 321 -16.99 19.00 -8.95
N LYS A 322 -16.23 19.70 -9.80
CA LYS A 322 -14.76 19.74 -9.68
C LYS A 322 -14.30 20.76 -8.66
N ARG A 323 -15.11 21.80 -8.41
CA ARG A 323 -14.86 22.88 -7.46
C ARG A 323 -16.15 23.39 -6.84
N TYR A 324 -16.01 24.11 -5.73
CA TYR A 324 -17.10 24.81 -5.04
C TYR A 324 -17.94 25.70 -5.97
N VAL A 325 -17.29 26.48 -6.83
CA VAL A 325 -17.92 27.51 -7.66
C VAL A 325 -18.84 26.92 -8.74
N ASP A 326 -18.54 25.70 -9.19
CA ASP A 326 -19.30 25.02 -10.25
C ASP A 326 -20.74 24.66 -9.82
N ARG A 327 -21.00 24.63 -8.50
CA ARG A 327 -22.33 24.35 -7.93
C ARG A 327 -23.18 25.60 -7.73
N ALA A 328 -22.57 26.78 -7.64
CA ALA A 328 -23.25 28.04 -7.35
C ALA A 328 -23.74 28.78 -8.61
N ALA A 329 -23.41 28.27 -9.80
CA ALA A 329 -23.84 28.76 -11.11
C ALA A 329 -25.11 28.05 -11.59
#